data_AF-A0A540LTR3-F1
#
_entry.id   AF-A0A540LTR3-F1
#
_cell.length_a   1.000
_cell.length_b   1.000
_cell.length_c   1.000
_cell.angle_alpha   90.00
_cell.angle_beta   90.00
_cell.angle_gamma   90.00
#
_symmetry.space_group_name_H-M   'P 1'
#
loop_
_entity.id
_entity.type
_entity.pdbx_description
1 polymer ?
#
loop_
_entity_poly.entity_id
_entity_poly.type
_entity_poly.pdbx_seq_one_letter_code
_entity_poly.pdbx_strand_id
1 'polypeptide(L)'
;MEPSIVYTPLSRKKSHYIINLESIVVNWQILSIDPTAFRLSNDQGIVVDSRMTLAFNAEEAYDPFIREVKLFAEFANNMVFFSIDMKTQAIQRI
;
A
#
# COMPACT_ATOMS: atom_id res chain seq x y z
N MET A 1 27.50 -6.20 -0.89
CA MET A 1 26.20 -5.54 -0.68
C MET A 1 26.43 -4.06 -0.87
N GLU A 2 25.62 -3.38 -1.67
CA GLU A 2 25.68 -1.93 -1.86
C GLU A 2 25.05 -1.24 -0.63
N PRO A 3 25.72 -0.31 0.07
CA PRO A 3 25.21 0.28 1.30
C PRO A 3 23.90 1.08 1.16
N SER A 4 23.58 1.57 -0.04
CA SER A 4 22.38 2.36 -0.33
C SER A 4 21.19 1.53 -0.80
N ILE A 5 21.34 0.20 -0.93
CA ILE A 5 20.28 -0.70 -1.41
C ILE A 5 19.70 -1.47 -0.24
N VAL A 6 18.37 -1.45 -0.11
CA VAL A 6 17.63 -2.31 0.81
C VAL A 6 17.41 -3.66 0.14
N TYR A 7 17.90 -4.72 0.77
CA TYR A 7 17.75 -6.09 0.29
C TYR A 7 16.66 -6.84 1.06
N THR A 8 15.96 -7.73 0.38
CA THR A 8 15.03 -8.70 0.99
C THR A 8 15.43 -10.12 0.57
N PRO A 9 15.38 -11.12 1.48
CA PRO A 9 15.67 -12.51 1.12
C PRO A 9 14.66 -13.06 0.12
N LEU A 10 15.16 -13.76 -0.90
CA LEU A 10 14.33 -14.56 -1.79
C LEU A 10 13.92 -15.87 -1.10
N SER A 11 12.67 -16.28 -1.29
CA SER A 11 12.20 -17.61 -0.89
C SER A 11 12.89 -18.68 -1.74
N ARG A 12 13.57 -19.63 -1.10
CA ARG A 12 14.27 -20.72 -1.79
C ARG A 12 13.25 -21.76 -2.23
N LYS A 13 13.05 -21.93 -3.55
CA LYS A 13 12.37 -23.05 -4.27
C LYS A 13 11.16 -22.68 -5.15
N LYS A 14 11.20 -21.59 -5.92
CA LYS A 14 10.19 -21.34 -6.97
C LYS A 14 10.84 -20.82 -8.25
N SER A 15 10.17 -21.02 -9.39
CA SER A 15 10.57 -20.47 -10.70
C SER A 15 10.44 -18.94 -10.78
N HIS A 16 9.83 -18.33 -9.78
CA HIS A 16 9.56 -16.90 -9.68
C HIS A 16 10.36 -16.28 -8.53
N TYR A 17 10.64 -14.98 -8.63
CA TYR A 17 11.19 -14.20 -7.52
C TYR A 17 10.10 -13.96 -6.49
N ILE A 18 10.13 -14.75 -5.41
CA ILE A 18 9.16 -14.64 -4.32
C ILE A 18 9.82 -14.05 -3.09
N ILE A 19 9.17 -13.04 -2.50
CA ILE A 19 9.61 -12.36 -1.29
C ILE A 19 8.53 -12.47 -0.20
N ASN A 20 8.93 -12.28 1.06
CA ASN A 20 8.01 -12.20 2.19
C ASN A 20 7.41 -10.79 2.28
N LEU A 21 6.09 -10.71 2.50
CA LEU A 21 5.40 -9.48 2.89
C LEU A 21 4.89 -9.66 4.31
N GLU A 22 5.09 -8.67 5.17
CA GLU A 22 4.70 -8.77 6.58
C GLU A 22 3.48 -7.91 6.89
N SER A 23 3.42 -6.71 6.31
CA SER A 23 2.33 -5.77 6.53
C SER A 23 2.22 -4.78 5.37
N ILE A 24 1.07 -4.13 5.28
CA ILE A 24 0.82 -3.01 4.36
C ILE A 24 0.53 -1.79 5.22
N VAL A 25 1.14 -0.66 4.85
CA VAL A 25 0.91 0.64 5.49
C VAL A 25 0.32 1.59 4.46
N VAL A 26 -0.82 2.19 4.78
CA VAL A 26 -1.46 3.25 3.99
C VAL A 26 -1.62 4.45 4.90
N ASN A 27 -1.16 5.63 4.47
CA ASN A 27 -1.25 6.86 5.26
C ASN A 27 -0.76 6.69 6.72
N TRP A 28 0.42 6.10 6.90
CA TRP A 28 1.03 5.84 8.22
C TRP A 28 0.24 4.88 9.13
N GLN A 29 -0.80 4.24 8.63
CA GLN A 29 -1.60 3.25 9.34
C GLN A 29 -1.29 1.86 8.83
N ILE A 30 -0.87 0.97 9.73
CA ILE A 30 -0.75 -0.46 9.44
C ILE A 30 -2.16 -1.02 9.25
N LEU A 31 -2.39 -1.70 8.13
CA LEU A 31 -3.68 -2.33 7.85
C LEU A 31 -3.87 -3.56 8.74
N SER A 32 -5.07 -3.71 9.30
CA SER A 32 -5.45 -4.93 10.03
C SER A 32 -5.80 -6.02 9.02
N ILE A 33 -4.77 -6.78 8.63
CA ILE A 33 -4.84 -7.94 7.74
C ILE A 33 -4.26 -9.13 8.51
N ASP A 34 -4.89 -10.30 8.42
CA ASP A 34 -4.34 -11.51 9.03
C ASP A 34 -2.96 -11.81 8.40
N PRO A 35 -1.85 -11.86 9.18
CA PRO A 35 -0.52 -12.11 8.64
C PRO A 35 -0.40 -13.43 7.86
N THR A 36 -1.29 -14.40 8.11
CA THR A 36 -1.32 -15.66 7.35
C THR A 36 -1.64 -15.46 5.88
N ALA A 37 -2.30 -14.36 5.50
CA ALA A 37 -2.56 -13.98 4.11
C ALA A 37 -1.26 -13.77 3.30
N PHE A 38 -0.16 -13.45 3.97
CA PHE A 38 1.15 -13.23 3.34
C PHE A 38 2.15 -14.34 3.59
N ARG A 39 1.76 -15.39 4.33
CA ARG A 39 2.67 -16.45 4.75
C ARG A 39 3.26 -17.13 3.52
N LEU A 40 4.59 -17.13 3.43
CA LEU A 40 5.30 -17.93 2.43
C LEU A 40 4.90 -19.40 2.55
N SER A 41 4.27 -19.91 1.51
CA SER A 41 3.92 -21.33 1.37
C SER A 41 4.21 -21.78 -0.05
N ASN A 42 3.82 -23.02 -0.40
CA ASN A 42 4.00 -23.49 -1.77
C ASN A 42 3.19 -22.65 -2.77
N ASP A 43 2.05 -22.11 -2.37
CA ASP A 43 1.14 -21.41 -3.29
C ASP A 43 0.91 -19.95 -2.90
N GLN A 44 1.59 -19.46 -1.85
CA GLN A 44 1.42 -18.11 -1.30
C GLN A 44 2.77 -17.40 -1.11
N GLY A 45 2.77 -16.10 -1.42
CA GLY A 45 3.92 -15.19 -1.33
C GLY A 45 3.77 -14.02 -2.32
N ILE A 46 4.67 -13.04 -2.26
CA ILE A 46 4.68 -11.94 -3.21
C ILE A 46 5.61 -12.25 -4.37
N VAL A 47 5.07 -12.30 -5.58
CA VAL A 47 5.83 -12.46 -6.81
C VAL A 47 6.26 -11.09 -7.33
N VAL A 48 7.56 -10.95 -7.64
CA VAL A 48 8.09 -9.81 -8.37
C VAL A 48 8.10 -10.16 -9.86
N ASP A 49 7.18 -9.57 -10.63
CA ASP A 49 7.01 -9.85 -12.06
C ASP A 49 7.05 -8.56 -12.89
N SER A 50 8.00 -8.48 -13.83
CA SER A 50 8.12 -7.35 -14.76
C SER A 50 7.13 -7.40 -15.92
N ARG A 51 6.39 -8.51 -16.09
CA ARG A 51 5.37 -8.68 -17.14
C ARG A 51 3.98 -8.21 -16.72
N MET A 52 3.79 -7.84 -15.45
CA MET A 52 2.51 -7.37 -14.93
C MET A 52 2.56 -5.86 -14.68
N THR A 53 1.54 -5.14 -15.17
CA THR A 53 1.40 -3.68 -14.93
C THR A 53 0.72 -3.38 -13.59
N LEU A 54 -0.15 -4.28 -13.12
CA LEU A 54 -0.92 -4.11 -11.89
C LEU A 54 -0.36 -5.00 -10.79
N ALA A 55 -0.37 -4.49 -9.55
CA ALA A 55 -0.14 -5.28 -8.36
C ALA A 55 -1.45 -5.99 -7.98
N PHE A 56 -1.39 -7.31 -7.81
CA PHE A 56 -2.51 -8.12 -7.32
C PHE A 56 -2.30 -8.40 -5.84
N ASN A 57 -3.34 -8.19 -5.05
CA ASN A 57 -3.33 -8.47 -3.62
C ASN A 57 -3.87 -9.87 -3.34
N ALA A 58 -3.45 -10.46 -2.22
CA ALA A 58 -4.21 -11.55 -1.61
C ALA A 58 -5.65 -11.09 -1.35
N GLU A 59 -6.61 -12.01 -1.44
CA GLU A 59 -8.04 -11.71 -1.29
C GLU A 59 -8.30 -11.00 0.04
N GLU A 60 -7.69 -11.49 1.11
CA GLU A 60 -7.79 -10.97 2.48
C GLU A 60 -7.21 -9.56 2.63
N ALA A 61 -6.34 -9.13 1.72
CA ALA A 61 -5.71 -7.82 1.74
C ALA A 61 -6.42 -6.79 0.85
N TYR A 62 -7.25 -7.22 -0.11
CA TYR A 62 -7.83 -6.34 -1.12
C TYR A 62 -8.77 -5.30 -0.51
N ASP A 63 -9.77 -5.74 0.27
CA ASP A 63 -10.78 -4.84 0.84
C ASP A 63 -10.18 -3.84 1.86
N PRO A 64 -9.34 -4.27 2.83
CA PRO A 64 -8.67 -3.34 3.75
C PRO A 64 -7.83 -2.30 3.01
N PHE A 65 -7.10 -2.72 1.97
CA PHE A 65 -6.24 -1.84 1.19
C PHE A 65 -7.04 -0.80 0.41
N ILE A 66 -8.02 -1.22 -0.39
CA ILE A 66 -8.83 -0.31 -1.20
C ILE A 66 -9.67 0.62 -0.33
N ARG A 67 -10.15 0.16 0.84
CA ARG A 67 -10.88 1.01 1.79
C ARG A 67 -10.01 2.16 2.28
N GLU A 68 -8.80 1.89 2.78
CA GLU A 68 -7.93 2.95 3.30
C GLU A 68 -7.42 3.89 2.21
N VAL A 69 -7.16 3.40 0.99
CA VAL A 69 -6.80 4.26 -0.15
C VAL A 69 -7.93 5.23 -0.48
N LYS A 70 -9.19 4.76 -0.50
CA LYS A 70 -10.36 5.61 -0.73
C LYS A 70 -10.54 6.65 0.37
N LEU A 71 -10.46 6.23 1.64
CA LEU A 71 -10.57 7.15 2.79
C LEU A 71 -9.50 8.23 2.74
N PHE A 72 -8.26 7.86 2.41
CA PHE A 72 -7.18 8.83 2.25
C PHE A 72 -7.44 9.81 1.10
N ALA A 73 -7.91 9.32 -0.04
CA ALA A 73 -8.23 10.18 -1.18
C ALA A 73 -9.37 11.17 -0.85
N GLU A 74 -10.42 10.72 -0.18
CA GLU A 74 -11.52 11.58 0.29
C GLU A 74 -11.03 12.63 1.30
N PHE A 75 -10.23 12.22 2.27
CA PHE A 75 -9.61 13.12 3.24
C PHE A 75 -8.74 14.20 2.57
N ALA A 76 -7.89 13.80 1.63
CA ALA A 76 -7.03 14.72 0.89
C ALA A 76 -7.85 15.72 0.06
N ASN A 77 -8.90 15.25 -0.63
CA ASN A 77 -9.81 16.11 -1.39
C ASN A 77 -10.50 17.14 -0.48
N ASN A 78 -11.04 16.69 0.67
CA ASN A 78 -11.70 17.57 1.62
C ASN A 78 -10.75 18.61 2.22
N MET A 79 -9.48 18.25 2.48
CA MET A 79 -8.48 19.21 2.94
C MET A 79 -8.19 20.31 1.91
N VAL A 80 -8.14 19.97 0.62
CA VAL A 80 -7.95 20.97 -0.45
C VAL A 80 -9.14 21.93 -0.50
N PHE A 81 -10.37 21.42 -0.46
CA PHE A 81 -11.57 22.26 -0.46
C PHE A 81 -11.63 23.18 0.78
N PHE A 82 -11.34 22.65 1.96
CA PHE A 82 -11.31 23.44 3.20
C PHE A 82 -10.27 24.58 3.12
N SER A 83 -9.09 24.29 2.57
CA SER A 83 -8.02 25.28 2.40
C SER A 83 -8.39 26.38 1.40
N ILE A 84 -9.17 26.06 0.36
CA ILE A 84 -9.67 27.03 -0.61
C ILE A 84 -10.74 27.90 0.04
N ASP A 85 -11.73 27.30 0.72
CA ASP A 85 -12.81 28.04 1.38
C ASP A 85 -12.28 29.03 2.44
N MET A 86 -11.32 28.60 3.28
CA MET A 86 -10.66 29.50 4.23
C MET A 86 -10.00 30.71 3.54
N LYS A 87 -9.33 30.51 2.40
CA LYS A 87 -8.72 31.61 1.64
C LYS A 87 -9.80 32.52 1.03
N THR A 88 -10.87 31.96 0.48
CA THR A 88 -11.98 32.72 -0.09
C THR A 88 -12.68 33.58 0.96
N GLN A 89 -12.97 33.04 2.14
CA GLN A 89 -13.57 33.78 3.24
C GLN A 89 -12.65 34.88 3.78
N ALA A 90 -11.32 34.67 3.79
CA ALA A 90 -10.37 35.70 4.20
C ALA A 90 -10.33 36.89 3.22
N ILE A 91 -10.47 36.65 1.91
CA ILE A 91 -10.48 37.70 0.88
C ILE A 91 -11.79 38.49 0.91
N GLN A 92 -12.93 37.87 1.23
CA GLN A 92 -14.23 38.55 1.30
C GLN A 92 -14.43 39.45 2.54
N ARG A 93 -13.47 39.47 3.47
CA ARG A 93 -13.52 40.28 4.71
C ARG A 93 -12.65 41.54 4.66
N ILE A 94 -12.14 41.90 3.48
CA ILE A 94 -11.33 43.09 3.20
C ILE A 94 -12.13 44.03 2.31
#